data_AF-A0A2P2BXA6-F1
#
_entry.id   AF-A0A2P2BXA6-F1
#
_cell.length_a   1.000
_cell.length_b   1.000
_cell.length_c   1.000
_cell.angle_alpha   90.00
_cell.angle_beta   90.00
_cell.angle_gamma   90.00
#
_symmetry.space_group_name_H-M   'P 1'
#
loop_
_entity.id
_entity.type
_entity.pdbx_description
1 polymer ?
#
loop_
_entity_poly.entity_id
_entity_poly.type
_entity_poly.pdbx_seq_one_letter_code
_entity_poly.pdbx_strand_id
1 'polypeptide(L)'
;MSFRRKQRKRTTANVTEPEVQVEELRLARVFFVLPEPISLPDGYQVVMTTGDGSQPREDDPEVSLIFHQVTTPHGRSTAALEALMKTTGQAPGLPPQAEEPASVEPDIEWTVVEALTIWDSPDPISEADLDQPSHWTPRSDVFTRCLYAARQVVRADRQATETPCGLPTYARTVSQVLVYTTDGVREMGVVDGQPVFLIRPTQDVWDGPSLMLLDHANFPDPFRSRDFDENIETRFWHWFSEENRGNPLNLWRERWIEARRAHEVLGEEAHALILANTSCEVMLDAILALLLWEEGVAVEDAVPLFEEGKVLRRLKQELQPRLKGQWSTETGAVGEWFRSAYRLRHRVVHGGYSPTPAEAARALEAGLGLQHFVMDRIAERRTTYFRAALMTVAEEGLTRRDLWSGQIKRFAEEVAPTEPNWRDSFTAWYRELVGRLAP
;
A
#
# COMPACT_ATOMS: atom_id res chain seq x y z
N MET A 1 -56.94 -22.28 -45.81
CA MET A 1 -55.98 -23.24 -46.37
C MET A 1 -54.67 -23.13 -45.61
N SER A 2 -54.39 -24.15 -44.80
CA SER A 2 -53.23 -24.26 -43.89
C SER A 2 -52.02 -24.78 -44.65
N PHE A 3 -50.89 -24.04 -44.59
CA PHE A 3 -49.61 -24.48 -45.13
C PHE A 3 -48.66 -24.89 -43.99
N ARG A 4 -48.40 -26.20 -43.90
CA ARG A 4 -47.45 -26.87 -43.02
C ARG A 4 -46.02 -26.34 -43.22
N ARG A 5 -45.36 -25.89 -42.16
CA ARG A 5 -43.92 -25.61 -42.11
C ARG A 5 -43.22 -26.74 -41.33
N LYS A 6 -42.30 -27.45 -41.99
CA LYS A 6 -41.47 -28.54 -41.42
C LYS A 6 -40.62 -28.03 -40.24
N GLN A 7 -40.76 -28.66 -39.08
CA GLN A 7 -39.82 -28.52 -37.95
C GLN A 7 -38.51 -29.25 -38.28
N ARG A 8 -37.39 -28.52 -38.23
CA ARG A 8 -36.03 -29.07 -38.19
C ARG A 8 -35.70 -29.36 -36.72
N LYS A 9 -35.40 -30.62 -36.39
CA LYS A 9 -34.83 -31.03 -35.10
C LYS A 9 -33.48 -30.31 -34.91
N ARG A 10 -33.37 -29.48 -33.87
CA ARG A 10 -32.11 -28.93 -33.37
C ARG A 10 -31.51 -29.99 -32.44
N THR A 11 -30.36 -30.53 -32.80
CA THR A 11 -29.54 -31.38 -31.96
C THR A 11 -29.02 -30.51 -30.81
N THR A 12 -29.48 -30.77 -29.58
CA THR A 12 -28.90 -30.21 -28.36
C THR A 12 -27.50 -30.79 -28.20
N ALA A 13 -26.48 -29.97 -28.42
CA ALA A 13 -25.15 -30.26 -27.91
C ALA A 13 -25.24 -30.21 -26.38
N ASN A 14 -24.91 -31.32 -25.72
CA ASN A 14 -24.66 -31.34 -24.28
C ASN A 14 -23.47 -30.40 -24.03
N VAL A 15 -23.74 -29.23 -23.47
CA VAL A 15 -22.72 -28.44 -22.80
C VAL A 15 -22.51 -29.16 -21.48
N THR A 16 -21.44 -29.95 -21.40
CA THR A 16 -20.96 -30.49 -20.13
C THR A 16 -20.60 -29.29 -19.27
N GLU A 17 -21.34 -29.06 -18.18
CA GLU A 17 -20.94 -28.08 -17.17
C GLU A 17 -19.53 -28.47 -16.68
N PRO A 18 -18.59 -27.51 -16.58
CA PRO A 18 -17.26 -27.81 -16.06
C PRO A 18 -17.40 -28.39 -14.66
N GLU A 19 -16.79 -29.54 -14.45
CA GLU A 19 -16.72 -30.23 -13.15
C GLU A 19 -16.02 -29.30 -12.16
N VAL A 20 -16.78 -28.73 -11.21
CA VAL A 20 -16.24 -27.84 -10.18
C VAL A 20 -15.35 -28.69 -9.27
N GLN A 21 -14.04 -28.45 -9.32
CA GLN A 21 -13.10 -29.06 -8.38
C GLN A 21 -13.33 -28.42 -7.01
N VAL A 22 -13.78 -29.24 -6.06
CA VAL A 22 -13.99 -28.86 -4.66
C VAL A 22 -12.87 -29.51 -3.86
N GLU A 23 -12.04 -28.69 -3.23
CA GLU A 23 -10.97 -29.14 -2.34
C GLU A 23 -11.41 -28.93 -0.89
N GLU A 24 -11.43 -29.98 -0.08
CA GLU A 24 -11.68 -29.89 1.37
C GLU A 24 -10.42 -29.40 2.08
N LEU A 25 -10.59 -28.44 3.00
CA LEU A 25 -9.48 -27.79 3.69
C LEU A 25 -9.93 -27.22 5.03
N ARG A 26 -8.96 -26.86 5.88
CA ARG A 26 -9.24 -26.17 7.15
C ARG A 26 -9.11 -24.65 6.95
N LEU A 27 -10.03 -23.88 7.50
CA LEU A 27 -10.05 -22.42 7.46
C LEU A 27 -9.67 -21.82 8.82
N ALA A 28 -9.09 -20.64 8.76
CA ALA A 28 -8.78 -19.79 9.90
C ALA A 28 -9.51 -18.45 9.76
N ARG A 29 -10.19 -18.03 10.82
CA ARG A 29 -10.77 -16.69 10.97
C ARG A 29 -10.06 -15.98 12.10
N VAL A 30 -9.30 -14.95 11.76
CA VAL A 30 -8.35 -14.26 12.62
C VAL A 30 -8.85 -12.85 12.88
N PHE A 31 -8.93 -12.45 14.15
CA PHE A 31 -9.29 -11.10 14.57
C PHE A 31 -8.11 -10.44 15.27
N PHE A 32 -7.72 -9.25 14.80
CA PHE A 32 -6.65 -8.47 15.40
C PHE A 32 -6.90 -6.97 15.23
N VAL A 33 -6.34 -6.16 16.13
CA VAL A 33 -6.51 -4.70 16.10
C VAL A 33 -5.34 -4.06 15.38
N LEU A 34 -5.62 -3.17 14.43
CA LEU A 34 -4.57 -2.37 13.79
C LEU A 34 -3.88 -1.46 14.81
N PRO A 35 -2.61 -1.08 14.57
CA PRO A 35 -1.91 -0.16 15.47
C PRO A 35 -2.69 1.15 15.65
N GLU A 36 -3.22 1.68 14.56
CA GLU A 36 -3.95 2.94 14.52
C GLU A 36 -5.18 2.75 13.63
N PRO A 37 -6.29 3.47 13.88
CA PRO A 37 -7.46 3.37 13.03
C PRO A 37 -7.17 3.94 11.64
N ILE A 38 -7.84 3.37 10.64
CA ILE A 38 -7.75 3.81 9.24
C ILE A 38 -9.07 4.42 8.79
N SER A 39 -9.04 5.10 7.65
CA SER A 39 -10.21 5.85 7.18
C SER A 39 -11.31 4.97 6.56
N LEU A 40 -11.11 3.67 6.37
CA LEU A 40 -12.11 2.80 5.73
C LEU A 40 -13.44 2.76 6.49
N PRO A 41 -14.59 2.66 5.80
CA PRO A 41 -15.89 2.51 6.47
C PRO A 41 -15.99 1.16 7.19
N ASP A 42 -16.88 1.09 8.18
CA ASP A 42 -17.20 -0.15 8.87
C ASP A 42 -17.74 -1.21 7.90
N GLY A 43 -17.26 -2.45 8.05
CA GLY A 43 -17.60 -3.57 7.18
C GLY A 43 -16.95 -3.56 5.80
N TYR A 44 -15.96 -2.68 5.55
CA TYR A 44 -15.26 -2.64 4.26
C TYR A 44 -14.54 -3.96 3.96
N GLN A 45 -14.70 -4.51 2.76
CA GLN A 45 -14.20 -5.84 2.40
C GLN A 45 -13.16 -5.80 1.29
N VAL A 46 -12.09 -6.57 1.45
CA VAL A 46 -11.05 -6.74 0.43
C VAL A 46 -10.67 -8.21 0.36
N VAL A 47 -10.52 -8.75 -0.86
CA VAL A 47 -9.94 -10.07 -1.08
C VAL A 47 -8.65 -9.90 -1.86
N MET A 48 -7.58 -10.58 -1.43
CA MET A 48 -6.30 -10.56 -2.14
C MET A 48 -5.54 -11.87 -1.97
N THR A 49 -4.71 -12.15 -2.96
CA THR A 49 -3.72 -13.23 -2.91
C THR A 49 -2.45 -12.73 -2.23
N THR A 50 -1.91 -13.51 -1.30
CA THR A 50 -0.70 -13.16 -0.56
C THR A 50 0.44 -14.10 -0.89
N GLY A 51 1.54 -13.57 -1.44
CA GLY A 51 2.75 -14.33 -1.77
C GLY A 51 4.01 -13.70 -1.17
N ASP A 52 5.18 -14.18 -1.61
CA ASP A 52 6.48 -13.64 -1.18
C ASP A 52 6.89 -12.34 -1.91
N GLY A 53 6.03 -11.82 -2.78
CA GLY A 53 6.22 -10.55 -3.49
C GLY A 53 7.20 -10.59 -4.67
N SER A 54 7.80 -11.75 -4.99
CA SER A 54 8.74 -11.88 -6.11
C SER A 54 8.03 -12.19 -7.42
N GLN A 55 7.15 -13.20 -7.42
CA GLN A 55 6.21 -13.56 -8.49
C GLN A 55 5.03 -14.34 -7.88
N PRO A 56 3.78 -14.16 -8.36
CA PRO A 56 2.65 -14.95 -7.90
C PRO A 56 2.90 -16.43 -8.12
N ARG A 57 2.66 -17.25 -7.09
CA ARG A 57 2.69 -18.71 -7.16
C ARG A 57 1.26 -19.24 -7.22
N GLU A 58 1.07 -20.39 -7.85
CA GLU A 58 -0.25 -21.03 -8.01
C GLU A 58 -0.89 -21.41 -6.66
N ASP A 59 -0.04 -21.74 -5.69
CA ASP A 59 -0.42 -22.09 -4.33
C ASP A 59 -0.39 -20.89 -3.35
N ASP A 60 -0.27 -19.65 -3.86
CA ASP A 60 -0.35 -18.48 -2.99
C ASP A 60 -1.75 -18.41 -2.34
N PRO A 61 -1.82 -18.29 -1.01
CA PRO A 61 -3.07 -18.30 -0.29
C PRO A 61 -3.84 -17.00 -0.49
N GLU A 62 -5.16 -17.10 -0.52
CA GLU A 62 -6.06 -15.96 -0.51
C GLU A 62 -6.42 -15.55 0.91
N VAL A 63 -6.60 -14.25 1.10
CA VAL A 63 -7.07 -13.65 2.35
C VAL A 63 -8.25 -12.75 2.03
N SER A 64 -9.39 -13.02 2.66
CA SER A 64 -10.53 -12.11 2.72
C SER A 64 -10.44 -11.31 4.01
N LEU A 65 -10.55 -9.98 3.91
CA LEU A 65 -10.47 -9.04 5.02
C LEU A 65 -11.80 -8.30 5.15
N ILE A 66 -12.23 -8.08 6.38
CA ILE A 66 -13.31 -7.16 6.76
C ILE A 66 -12.74 -6.20 7.81
N PHE A 67 -12.90 -4.90 7.59
CA PHE A 67 -12.45 -3.86 8.52
C PHE A 67 -13.63 -3.33 9.32
N HIS A 68 -13.56 -3.47 10.63
CA HIS A 68 -14.59 -3.04 11.57
C HIS A 68 -14.12 -1.80 12.32
N GLN A 69 -14.93 -0.73 12.33
CA GLN A 69 -14.64 0.50 13.05
C GLN A 69 -15.35 0.49 14.40
N VAL A 70 -14.56 0.45 15.47
CA VAL A 70 -15.06 0.24 16.82
C VAL A 70 -14.67 1.38 17.73
N THR A 71 -15.66 1.96 18.39
CA THR A 71 -15.45 2.93 19.46
C THR A 71 -15.55 2.24 20.82
N THR A 72 -14.57 2.52 21.68
CA THR A 72 -14.48 2.00 23.05
C THR A 72 -14.23 3.14 24.04
N PRO A 73 -14.89 3.15 25.21
CA PRO A 73 -14.80 4.24 26.16
C PRO A 73 -13.75 3.97 27.26
N HIS A 74 -12.70 3.17 27.04
CA HIS A 74 -11.76 2.75 28.09
C HIS A 74 -10.30 3.05 27.74
N GLY A 75 -9.43 3.05 28.75
CA GLY A 75 -7.98 3.21 28.62
C GLY A 75 -7.25 2.22 27.69
N ARG A 76 -6.04 2.62 27.26
CA ARG A 76 -5.27 2.13 26.11
C ARG A 76 -5.16 0.61 25.90
N SER A 77 -5.04 -0.20 26.96
CA SER A 77 -4.83 -1.66 26.83
C SER A 77 -6.11 -2.50 26.91
N THR A 78 -7.11 -2.05 27.67
CA THR A 78 -8.41 -2.73 27.77
C THR A 78 -9.26 -2.45 26.53
N ALA A 79 -9.10 -1.27 25.94
CA ALA A 79 -9.83 -0.82 24.77
C ALA A 79 -9.66 -1.74 23.55
N ALA A 80 -8.45 -2.22 23.28
CA ALA A 80 -8.21 -3.09 22.12
C ALA A 80 -8.85 -4.48 22.30
N LEU A 81 -8.77 -5.07 23.50
CA LEU A 81 -9.44 -6.33 23.81
C LEU A 81 -10.96 -6.17 23.75
N GLU A 82 -11.49 -5.07 24.31
CA GLU A 82 -12.91 -4.73 24.24
C GLU A 82 -13.37 -4.57 22.78
N ALA A 83 -12.58 -3.90 21.94
CA ALA A 83 -12.87 -3.77 20.52
C ALA A 83 -12.95 -5.14 19.83
N LEU A 84 -11.99 -6.04 20.09
CA LEU A 84 -12.03 -7.42 19.60
C LEU A 84 -13.27 -8.17 20.07
N MET A 85 -13.63 -8.02 21.34
CA MET A 85 -14.77 -8.67 21.96
C MET A 85 -16.10 -8.18 21.36
N LYS A 86 -16.23 -6.87 21.14
CA LYS A 86 -17.39 -6.26 20.49
C LYS A 86 -17.56 -6.70 19.04
N THR A 87 -16.46 -6.72 18.25
CA THR A 87 -16.50 -7.22 16.87
C THR A 87 -16.84 -8.71 16.80
N THR A 88 -16.20 -9.54 17.61
CA THR A 88 -16.47 -10.99 17.60
C THR A 88 -17.87 -11.35 18.11
N GLY A 89 -18.43 -10.59 19.05
CA GLY A 89 -19.81 -10.78 19.52
C GLY A 89 -20.89 -10.42 18.49
N GLN A 90 -20.54 -9.66 17.45
CA GLN A 90 -21.43 -9.28 16.35
C GLN A 90 -21.22 -10.13 15.08
N ALA A 91 -20.12 -10.90 15.04
CA ALA A 91 -19.74 -11.70 13.89
C ALA A 91 -20.70 -12.89 13.67
N PRO A 92 -21.20 -13.11 12.43
CA PRO A 92 -22.06 -14.25 12.14
C PRO A 92 -21.39 -15.59 12.49
N GLY A 93 -22.16 -16.50 13.09
CA GLY A 93 -21.70 -17.84 13.47
C GLY A 93 -20.91 -17.92 14.78
N LEU A 94 -20.62 -16.79 15.44
CA LEU A 94 -19.96 -16.75 16.75
C LEU A 94 -20.96 -16.51 17.89
N PRO A 95 -20.68 -16.97 19.12
CA PRO A 95 -21.57 -16.77 20.25
C PRO A 95 -21.70 -15.27 20.62
N PRO A 96 -22.92 -14.78 20.90
CA PRO A 96 -23.13 -13.38 21.26
C PRO A 96 -22.57 -13.05 22.65
N GLN A 97 -22.04 -11.84 22.81
CA GLN A 97 -21.59 -11.35 24.11
C GLN A 97 -22.71 -10.70 24.94
N ALA A 98 -22.50 -10.65 26.26
CA ALA A 98 -23.34 -9.90 27.18
C ALA A 98 -23.02 -8.40 27.10
N GLU A 99 -24.05 -7.55 27.11
CA GLU A 99 -23.88 -6.08 27.11
C GLU A 99 -23.29 -5.59 28.45
N GLU A 100 -22.19 -4.85 28.38
CA GLU A 100 -21.62 -4.13 29.53
C GLU A 100 -22.12 -2.66 29.57
N PRO A 101 -22.23 -2.06 30.77
CA PRO A 101 -22.71 -0.70 30.92
C PRO A 101 -21.70 0.35 30.42
N ALA A 102 -22.20 1.41 29.81
CA ALA A 102 -21.40 2.50 29.26
C ALA A 102 -20.57 3.25 30.34
N SER A 103 -19.29 3.47 30.07
CA SER A 103 -18.42 4.37 30.87
C SER A 103 -18.38 5.79 30.27
N VAL A 104 -17.86 6.76 31.04
CA VAL A 104 -17.89 8.22 30.75
C VAL A 104 -16.50 8.73 30.31
N GLU A 105 -15.69 7.87 29.71
CA GLU A 105 -14.33 8.19 29.26
C GLU A 105 -14.31 8.60 27.77
N PRO A 106 -13.27 9.30 27.29
CA PRO A 106 -13.21 9.74 25.90
C PRO A 106 -13.16 8.53 24.96
N ASP A 107 -14.04 8.54 23.98
CA ASP A 107 -14.16 7.53 22.94
C ASP A 107 -12.87 7.43 22.12
N ILE A 108 -12.25 6.25 22.12
CA ILE A 108 -11.12 5.91 21.25
C ILE A 108 -11.65 5.06 20.09
N GLU A 109 -11.29 5.44 18.87
CA GLU A 109 -11.59 4.70 17.66
C GLU A 109 -10.49 3.67 17.36
N TRP A 110 -10.92 2.45 17.01
CA TRP A 110 -10.08 1.33 16.64
C TRP A 110 -10.56 0.74 15.33
N THR A 111 -9.62 0.25 14.52
CA THR A 111 -9.95 -0.64 13.41
C THR A 111 -9.59 -2.07 13.79
N VAL A 112 -10.61 -2.93 13.87
CA VAL A 112 -10.45 -4.38 14.04
C VAL A 112 -10.49 -5.04 12.66
N VAL A 113 -9.48 -5.84 12.35
CA VAL A 113 -9.45 -6.65 11.13
C VAL A 113 -9.97 -8.02 11.46
N GLU A 114 -10.99 -8.44 10.73
CA GLU A 114 -11.40 -9.82 10.59
C GLU A 114 -10.81 -10.37 9.29
N ALA A 115 -10.00 -11.43 9.38
CA ALA A 115 -9.35 -12.04 8.24
C ALA A 115 -9.74 -13.52 8.11
N LEU A 116 -10.10 -13.96 6.92
CA LEU A 116 -10.41 -15.34 6.58
C LEU A 116 -9.39 -15.86 5.57
N THR A 117 -8.75 -16.99 5.88
CA THR A 117 -7.78 -17.65 5.00
C THR A 117 -7.72 -19.16 5.28
N ILE A 118 -6.95 -19.91 4.48
CA ILE A 118 -6.67 -21.33 4.74
C ILE A 118 -5.76 -21.49 5.97
N TRP A 119 -5.99 -22.51 6.78
CA TRP A 119 -5.19 -22.81 7.97
C TRP A 119 -3.78 -23.29 7.61
N ASP A 120 -3.68 -24.13 6.59
CA ASP A 120 -2.40 -24.71 6.20
C ASP A 120 -1.49 -23.65 5.53
N SER A 121 -0.20 -23.77 5.79
CA SER A 121 0.83 -22.92 5.21
C SER A 121 1.51 -23.65 4.05
N PRO A 122 1.58 -23.04 2.86
CA PRO A 122 2.29 -23.63 1.72
C PRO A 122 3.78 -23.90 2.00
N ASP A 123 4.43 -22.98 2.71
CA ASP A 123 5.86 -23.06 2.98
C ASP A 123 6.10 -23.44 4.45
N PRO A 124 7.08 -24.32 4.75
CA PRO A 124 7.46 -24.60 6.13
C PRO A 124 8.16 -23.39 6.76
N ILE A 125 8.06 -23.26 8.07
CA ILE A 125 8.88 -22.32 8.85
C ILE A 125 10.33 -22.83 8.86
N SER A 126 11.29 -21.94 8.62
CA SER A 126 12.71 -22.28 8.65
C SER A 126 13.14 -22.67 10.07
N GLU A 127 14.05 -23.64 10.21
CA GLU A 127 14.57 -24.04 11.55
C GLU A 127 15.20 -22.86 12.31
N ALA A 128 15.80 -21.90 11.59
CA ALA A 128 16.43 -20.73 12.18
C ALA A 128 15.42 -19.71 12.75
N ASP A 129 14.18 -19.73 12.25
CA ASP A 129 13.13 -18.76 12.59
C ASP A 129 12.03 -19.35 13.48
N LEU A 130 12.12 -20.61 13.90
CA LEU A 130 11.10 -21.28 14.72
C LEU A 130 10.77 -20.49 16.01
N ASP A 131 11.78 -19.90 16.64
CA ASP A 131 11.63 -19.12 17.87
C ASP A 131 11.49 -17.60 17.62
N GLN A 132 11.33 -17.19 16.35
CA GLN A 132 11.23 -15.78 15.96
C GLN A 132 10.02 -15.54 15.06
N PRO A 133 8.79 -15.50 15.63
CA PRO A 133 7.56 -15.33 14.84
C PRO A 133 7.53 -14.08 13.96
N SER A 134 8.24 -13.03 14.37
CA SER A 134 8.39 -11.80 13.60
C SER A 134 9.16 -11.96 12.26
N HIS A 135 9.85 -13.09 12.06
CA HIS A 135 10.58 -13.42 10.83
C HIS A 135 9.78 -14.31 9.88
N TRP A 136 8.65 -14.84 10.32
CA TRP A 136 7.83 -15.70 9.48
C TRP A 136 7.32 -14.93 8.25
N THR A 137 6.98 -15.66 7.20
CA THR A 137 6.52 -15.10 5.93
C THR A 137 5.01 -15.27 5.77
N PRO A 138 4.35 -14.50 4.88
CA PRO A 138 2.94 -14.70 4.56
C PRO A 138 2.60 -16.12 4.06
N ARG A 139 3.58 -16.84 3.53
CA ARG A 139 3.40 -18.22 3.05
C ARG A 139 3.68 -19.28 4.12
N SER A 140 4.31 -18.92 5.24
CA SER A 140 4.67 -19.87 6.30
C SER A 140 3.77 -19.81 7.53
N ASP A 141 3.04 -18.71 7.73
CA ASP A 141 2.17 -18.54 8.91
C ASP A 141 0.87 -17.80 8.59
N VAL A 142 -0.23 -18.27 9.20
CA VAL A 142 -1.59 -17.74 9.02
C VAL A 142 -1.71 -16.30 9.49
N PHE A 143 -1.17 -15.97 10.68
CA PHE A 143 -1.31 -14.61 11.20
C PHE A 143 -0.49 -13.61 10.40
N THR A 144 0.76 -13.95 10.09
CA THR A 144 1.66 -13.16 9.26
C THR A 144 1.05 -12.88 7.88
N ARG A 145 0.34 -13.87 7.31
CA ARG A 145 -0.39 -13.73 6.07
C ARG A 145 -1.50 -12.69 6.15
N CYS A 146 -2.38 -12.82 7.14
CA CYS A 146 -3.46 -11.87 7.39
C CYS A 146 -2.91 -10.46 7.65
N LEU A 147 -1.82 -10.37 8.41
CA LEU A 147 -1.14 -9.13 8.73
C LEU A 147 -0.53 -8.47 7.49
N TYR A 148 0.08 -9.25 6.59
CA TYR A 148 0.59 -8.76 5.31
C TYR A 148 -0.52 -8.25 4.41
N ALA A 149 -1.64 -8.96 4.32
CA ALA A 149 -2.80 -8.52 3.53
C ALA A 149 -3.36 -7.19 4.07
N ALA A 150 -3.58 -7.11 5.39
CA ALA A 150 -4.03 -5.87 6.04
C ALA A 150 -3.01 -4.73 5.83
N ARG A 151 -1.72 -5.02 5.86
CA ARG A 151 -0.67 -4.04 5.56
C ARG A 151 -0.81 -3.45 4.16
N GLN A 152 -1.14 -4.23 3.13
CA GLN A 152 -1.35 -3.68 1.77
C GLN A 152 -2.55 -2.72 1.75
N VAL A 153 -3.64 -3.06 2.45
CA VAL A 153 -4.78 -2.16 2.58
C VAL A 153 -4.42 -0.86 3.30
N VAL A 154 -3.70 -0.94 4.42
CA VAL A 154 -3.27 0.25 5.18
C VAL A 154 -2.30 1.11 4.36
N ARG A 155 -1.43 0.50 3.54
CA ARG A 155 -0.54 1.23 2.62
C ARG A 155 -1.35 2.01 1.58
N ALA A 156 -2.35 1.41 0.96
CA ALA A 156 -3.23 2.11 0.03
C ALA A 156 -4.02 3.23 0.72
N ASP A 157 -4.57 2.99 1.92
CA ASP A 157 -5.31 3.99 2.70
C ASP A 157 -4.45 5.21 3.03
N ARG A 158 -3.25 5.02 3.58
CA ARG A 158 -2.37 6.17 3.90
C ARG A 158 -1.93 6.95 2.67
N GLN A 159 -1.77 6.30 1.51
CA GLN A 159 -1.49 7.01 0.25
C GLN A 159 -2.70 7.80 -0.23
N ALA A 160 -3.88 7.21 -0.06
CA ALA A 160 -5.16 7.77 -0.42
C ALA A 160 -5.66 8.83 0.55
N THR A 161 -5.14 8.93 1.77
CA THR A 161 -5.59 9.93 2.76
C THR A 161 -4.49 10.88 3.19
N GLU A 162 -3.23 10.51 2.97
CA GLU A 162 -2.04 11.16 3.53
C GLU A 162 -2.06 11.20 5.06
N THR A 163 -2.82 10.31 5.69
CA THR A 163 -2.82 10.12 7.14
C THR A 163 -1.48 9.51 7.55
N PRO A 164 -0.78 10.06 8.55
CA PRO A 164 0.52 9.55 9.01
C PRO A 164 0.35 8.30 9.87
N CYS A 165 -0.45 7.33 9.43
CA CYS A 165 -0.67 6.11 10.19
C CYS A 165 0.46 5.08 10.00
N GLY A 166 0.76 4.34 11.05
CA GLY A 166 1.80 3.33 11.08
C GLY A 166 1.36 2.06 10.35
N LEU A 167 2.24 1.51 9.52
CA LEU A 167 1.95 0.21 8.90
C LEU A 167 1.85 -0.89 9.96
N PRO A 168 0.85 -1.79 9.85
CA PRO A 168 0.79 -2.95 10.70
C PRO A 168 1.99 -3.85 10.39
N THR A 169 2.61 -4.31 11.47
CA THR A 169 3.75 -5.23 11.51
C THR A 169 3.57 -6.05 12.76
N TYR A 170 4.22 -7.21 12.81
CA TYR A 170 4.12 -8.08 13.98
C TYR A 170 4.39 -7.28 15.26
N ALA A 171 5.45 -6.47 15.28
CA ALA A 171 5.84 -5.66 16.44
C ALA A 171 4.95 -4.43 16.73
N ARG A 172 4.09 -4.01 15.80
CA ARG A 172 3.23 -2.81 15.99
C ARG A 172 1.77 -3.15 16.25
N THR A 173 1.32 -4.32 15.78
CA THR A 173 -0.04 -4.81 16.00
C THR A 173 -0.26 -5.08 17.47
N VAL A 174 -1.49 -4.88 17.97
CA VAL A 174 -1.79 -5.19 19.36
C VAL A 174 -1.59 -6.69 19.63
N SER A 175 -1.06 -7.04 20.81
CA SER A 175 -0.58 -8.40 21.08
C SER A 175 -1.68 -9.46 21.17
N GLN A 176 -2.93 -9.07 21.45
CA GLN A 176 -4.04 -10.00 21.49
C GLN A 176 -4.58 -10.27 20.08
N VAL A 177 -4.53 -11.54 19.67
CA VAL A 177 -5.09 -12.03 18.42
C VAL A 177 -6.05 -13.18 18.74
N LEU A 178 -7.26 -13.14 18.20
CA LEU A 178 -8.23 -14.23 18.35
C LEU A 178 -8.25 -15.05 17.07
N VAL A 179 -8.17 -16.37 17.21
CA VAL A 179 -8.19 -17.30 16.08
C VAL A 179 -9.31 -18.31 16.28
N TYR A 180 -10.13 -18.45 15.24
CA TYR A 180 -11.16 -19.47 15.13
C TYR A 180 -10.86 -20.36 13.93
N THR A 181 -11.25 -21.63 13.98
CA THR A 181 -11.07 -22.57 12.86
C THR A 181 -12.36 -23.27 12.50
N THR A 182 -12.50 -23.66 11.24
CA THR A 182 -13.61 -24.51 10.78
C THR A 182 -13.19 -25.32 9.56
N ASP A 183 -13.97 -26.31 9.18
CA ASP A 183 -13.80 -27.03 7.92
C ASP A 183 -14.41 -26.21 6.78
N GLY A 184 -13.68 -26.11 5.67
CA GLY A 184 -14.04 -25.32 4.51
C GLY A 184 -13.82 -26.06 3.20
N VAL A 185 -14.24 -25.39 2.12
CA VAL A 185 -13.93 -25.80 0.77
C VAL A 185 -13.33 -24.66 -0.02
N ARG A 186 -12.41 -24.98 -0.93
CA ARG A 186 -11.95 -24.09 -1.99
C ARG A 186 -12.61 -24.49 -3.29
N GLU A 187 -13.24 -23.52 -3.92
CA GLU A 187 -13.88 -23.68 -5.22
C GLU A 187 -13.21 -22.77 -6.24
N MET A 188 -12.92 -23.30 -7.41
CA MET A 188 -12.45 -22.51 -8.53
C MET A 188 -13.66 -21.96 -9.31
N GLY A 189 -13.84 -20.64 -9.26
CA GLY A 189 -14.75 -19.88 -10.11
C GLY A 189 -14.01 -19.24 -11.29
N VAL A 190 -14.79 -18.62 -12.18
CA VAL A 190 -14.26 -17.78 -13.27
C VAL A 190 -14.94 -16.42 -13.20
N VAL A 191 -14.16 -15.36 -12.98
CA VAL A 191 -14.62 -13.96 -13.02
C VAL A 191 -13.88 -13.25 -14.15
N ASP A 192 -14.61 -12.66 -15.09
CA ASP A 192 -14.04 -11.98 -16.27
C ASP A 192 -13.01 -12.81 -17.06
N GLY A 193 -13.21 -14.13 -17.10
CA GLY A 193 -12.32 -15.06 -17.80
C GLY A 193 -11.03 -15.43 -17.06
N GLN A 194 -10.84 -14.95 -15.82
CA GLN A 194 -9.74 -15.33 -14.94
C GLN A 194 -10.22 -16.34 -13.89
N PRO A 195 -9.42 -17.38 -13.57
CA PRO A 195 -9.73 -18.26 -12.45
C PRO A 195 -9.65 -17.46 -11.14
N VAL A 196 -10.69 -17.56 -10.33
CA VAL A 196 -10.74 -16.98 -8.99
C VAL A 196 -11.06 -18.10 -8.03
N PHE A 197 -10.29 -18.22 -6.95
CA PHE A 197 -10.60 -19.19 -5.93
C PHE A 197 -11.51 -18.54 -4.88
N LEU A 198 -12.47 -19.31 -4.40
CA LEU A 198 -13.39 -18.89 -3.36
C LEU A 198 -13.28 -19.90 -2.24
N ILE A 199 -12.80 -19.43 -1.10
CA ILE A 199 -12.83 -20.19 0.15
C ILE A 199 -14.14 -19.91 0.87
N ARG A 200 -14.82 -20.97 1.30
CA ARG A 200 -16.06 -20.86 2.08
C ARG A 200 -16.11 -21.91 3.19
N PRO A 201 -16.63 -21.56 4.37
CA PRO A 201 -16.85 -22.56 5.41
C PRO A 201 -17.94 -23.54 4.96
N THR A 202 -17.78 -24.81 5.31
CA THR A 202 -18.79 -25.85 5.05
C THR A 202 -19.92 -25.83 6.07
N GLN A 203 -19.67 -25.23 7.23
CA GLN A 203 -20.58 -25.13 8.36
C GLN A 203 -20.51 -23.73 8.96
N ASP A 204 -21.61 -23.26 9.54
CA ASP A 204 -21.66 -21.95 10.21
C ASP A 204 -21.06 -21.99 11.63
N VAL A 205 -20.48 -23.11 12.04
CA VAL A 205 -19.90 -23.31 13.38
C VAL A 205 -18.38 -23.19 13.29
N TRP A 206 -17.82 -22.40 14.20
CA TRP A 206 -16.39 -22.16 14.33
C TRP A 206 -15.87 -22.66 15.68
N ASP A 207 -14.78 -23.40 15.66
CA ASP A 207 -14.05 -23.81 16.85
C ASP A 207 -13.17 -22.65 17.36
N GLY A 208 -13.25 -22.34 18.65
CA GLY A 208 -12.49 -21.26 19.29
C GLY A 208 -13.31 -20.46 20.31
N PRO A 209 -12.83 -19.26 20.73
CA PRO A 209 -11.57 -18.64 20.31
C PRO A 209 -10.34 -19.32 20.92
N SER A 210 -9.28 -19.46 20.12
CA SER A 210 -7.91 -19.56 20.64
C SER A 210 -7.33 -18.16 20.78
N LEU A 211 -6.87 -17.80 21.97
CA LEU A 211 -6.14 -16.54 22.20
C LEU A 211 -4.66 -16.76 21.88
N MET A 212 -4.18 -16.07 20.85
CA MET A 212 -2.75 -15.95 20.54
C MET A 212 -2.23 -14.64 21.13
N LEU A 213 -1.16 -14.73 21.92
CA LEU A 213 -0.45 -13.57 22.44
C LEU A 213 0.86 -13.41 21.66
N LEU A 214 1.04 -12.27 21.02
CA LEU A 214 2.31 -11.93 20.39
C LEU A 214 3.39 -11.74 21.48
N ASP A 215 4.64 -12.07 21.17
CA ASP A 215 5.80 -12.01 22.08
C ASP A 215 6.32 -10.58 22.34
N HIS A 216 5.43 -9.58 22.28
CA HIS A 216 5.73 -8.20 22.63
C HIS A 216 4.54 -7.55 23.36
N ALA A 217 4.81 -6.43 24.05
CA ALA A 217 3.82 -5.66 24.80
C ALA A 217 3.74 -4.21 24.29
N ASN A 218 3.83 -4.04 22.96
CA ASN A 218 3.78 -2.72 22.36
C ASN A 218 2.33 -2.29 22.26
N PHE A 219 2.02 -1.12 22.83
CA PHE A 219 0.70 -0.51 22.74
C PHE A 219 0.81 0.74 21.89
N PRO A 220 0.12 0.80 20.74
CA PRO A 220 0.09 1.99 19.92
C PRO A 220 -0.68 3.12 20.63
N ASP A 221 -0.45 4.37 20.21
CA ASP A 221 -1.24 5.53 20.65
C ASP A 221 -2.20 5.90 19.50
N PRO A 222 -3.43 5.35 19.48
CA PRO A 222 -4.36 5.59 18.39
C PRO A 222 -4.80 7.06 18.39
N PHE A 223 -4.90 7.62 17.18
CA PHE A 223 -5.48 8.94 16.94
C PHE A 223 -6.60 8.80 15.92
N ARG A 224 -7.57 9.72 15.94
CA ARG A 224 -8.72 9.67 15.04
C ARG A 224 -8.28 9.72 13.56
N SER A 225 -8.83 8.83 12.74
CA SER A 225 -8.59 8.81 11.29
C SER A 225 -9.35 9.94 10.59
N ARG A 226 -9.10 10.14 9.28
CA ARG A 226 -9.91 11.06 8.45
C ARG A 226 -11.20 10.36 8.02
N ASP A 227 -12.28 11.12 7.84
CA ASP A 227 -13.53 10.55 7.32
C ASP A 227 -13.35 10.05 5.87
N PHE A 228 -13.88 8.86 5.55
CA PHE A 228 -13.90 8.31 4.19
C PHE A 228 -14.96 9.02 3.34
N ASP A 229 -14.60 9.47 2.14
CA ASP A 229 -15.55 9.99 1.15
C ASP A 229 -15.33 9.33 -0.23
N GLU A 230 -16.23 9.61 -1.19
CA GLU A 230 -16.17 9.04 -2.55
C GLU A 230 -14.86 9.37 -3.30
N ASN A 231 -14.22 10.50 -2.96
CA ASN A 231 -12.93 10.89 -3.53
C ASN A 231 -11.80 10.01 -2.97
N ILE A 232 -11.83 9.74 -1.67
CA ILE A 232 -10.89 8.84 -1.01
C ILE A 232 -11.04 7.42 -1.54
N GLU A 233 -12.26 6.92 -1.80
CA GLU A 233 -12.45 5.57 -2.36
C GLU A 233 -11.78 5.42 -3.73
N THR A 234 -11.97 6.38 -4.63
CA THR A 234 -11.35 6.37 -5.96
C THR A 234 -9.82 6.38 -5.85
N ARG A 235 -9.28 7.20 -4.94
CA ARG A 235 -7.84 7.26 -4.65
C ARG A 235 -7.32 5.97 -4.02
N PHE A 236 -8.08 5.37 -3.13
CA PHE A 236 -7.75 4.11 -2.46
C PHE A 236 -7.52 3.01 -3.49
N TRP A 237 -8.48 2.77 -4.38
CA TRP A 237 -8.35 1.76 -5.43
C TRP A 237 -7.23 2.07 -6.41
N HIS A 238 -7.00 3.35 -6.72
CA HIS A 238 -5.84 3.77 -7.49
C HIS A 238 -4.53 3.32 -6.82
N TRP A 239 -4.30 3.70 -5.56
CA TRP A 239 -3.07 3.37 -4.85
C TRP A 239 -2.92 1.88 -4.59
N PHE A 240 -4.00 1.19 -4.25
CA PHE A 240 -4.01 -0.26 -4.10
C PHE A 240 -3.54 -0.96 -5.38
N SER A 241 -4.04 -0.54 -6.55
CA SER A 241 -3.57 -1.07 -7.83
C SER A 241 -2.11 -0.72 -8.11
N GLU A 242 -1.65 0.50 -7.81
CA GLU A 242 -0.28 0.92 -8.10
C GLU A 242 0.75 0.23 -7.18
N GLU A 243 0.37 -0.07 -5.94
CA GLU A 243 1.18 -0.86 -5.01
C GLU A 243 1.34 -2.30 -5.48
N ASN A 244 0.26 -2.95 -5.91
CA ASN A 244 0.29 -4.30 -6.47
C ASN A 244 1.14 -4.37 -7.76
N ARG A 245 1.18 -3.29 -8.54
CA ARG A 245 2.08 -3.16 -9.69
C ARG A 245 3.53 -2.95 -9.29
N GLY A 246 3.80 -2.51 -8.06
CA GLY A 246 5.13 -2.13 -7.59
C GLY A 246 5.66 -0.88 -8.30
N ASN A 247 4.80 0.11 -8.53
CA ASN A 247 5.19 1.35 -9.21
C ASN A 247 6.26 2.11 -8.39
N PRO A 248 7.47 2.34 -8.95
CA PRO A 248 8.56 3.00 -8.23
C PRO A 248 8.26 4.47 -7.89
N LEU A 249 7.31 5.11 -8.57
CA LEU A 249 6.87 6.47 -8.26
C LEU A 249 6.13 6.58 -6.92
N ASN A 250 5.78 5.47 -6.27
CA ASN A 250 5.06 5.49 -5.00
C ASN A 250 6.01 5.53 -3.79
N LEU A 251 7.25 5.05 -3.97
CA LEU A 251 8.19 4.82 -2.87
C LEU A 251 8.57 6.11 -2.13
N TRP A 252 8.70 7.24 -2.84
CA TRP A 252 8.97 8.51 -2.19
C TRP A 252 7.80 8.96 -1.31
N ARG A 253 6.55 8.75 -1.75
CA ARG A 253 5.36 9.08 -0.95
C ARG A 253 5.31 8.27 0.34
N GLU A 254 5.70 6.99 0.29
CA GLU A 254 5.80 6.18 1.50
C GLU A 254 6.78 6.76 2.51
N ARG A 255 7.99 7.13 2.05
CA ARG A 255 8.99 7.77 2.92
C ARG A 255 8.52 9.12 3.44
N TRP A 256 7.76 9.86 2.64
CA TRP A 256 7.15 11.12 3.07
C TRP A 256 6.14 10.94 4.20
N ILE A 257 5.23 9.96 4.07
CA ILE A 257 4.23 9.66 5.10
C ILE A 257 4.92 9.22 6.40
N GLU A 258 5.94 8.37 6.32
CA GLU A 258 6.73 7.97 7.49
C GLU A 258 7.49 9.16 8.11
N ALA A 259 8.01 10.08 7.29
CA ALA A 259 8.68 11.29 7.78
C ALA A 259 7.72 12.17 8.59
N ARG A 260 6.50 12.35 8.08
CA ARG A 260 5.44 13.07 8.79
C ARG A 260 5.05 12.36 10.07
N ARG A 261 4.87 11.04 10.03
CA ARG A 261 4.56 10.25 11.24
C ARG A 261 5.63 10.39 12.32
N ALA A 262 6.91 10.30 11.93
CA ALA A 262 8.01 10.47 12.86
C ALA A 262 7.98 11.84 13.55
N HIS A 263 7.63 12.91 12.82
CA HIS A 263 7.53 14.26 13.39
C HIS A 263 6.23 14.50 14.18
N GLU A 264 5.09 14.26 13.55
CA GLU A 264 3.76 14.67 14.03
C GLU A 264 3.21 13.74 15.12
N VAL A 265 3.59 12.46 15.12
CA VAL A 265 3.04 11.44 16.02
C VAL A 265 4.08 10.96 17.03
N LEU A 266 5.31 10.65 16.59
CA LEU A 266 6.33 10.06 17.46
C LEU A 266 7.25 11.07 18.14
N GLY A 267 7.40 12.28 17.61
CA GLY A 267 8.42 13.24 18.09
C GLY A 267 9.87 12.79 17.80
N GLU A 268 10.07 11.94 16.81
CA GLU A 268 11.38 11.41 16.38
C GLU A 268 12.03 12.31 15.32
N GLU A 269 12.53 13.48 15.74
CA GLU A 269 12.97 14.54 14.80
C GLU A 269 14.12 14.15 13.89
N ALA A 270 15.08 13.37 14.40
CA ALA A 270 16.18 12.85 13.59
C ALA A 270 15.66 11.93 12.49
N HIS A 271 14.69 11.08 12.83
CA HIS A 271 14.11 10.10 11.91
C HIS A 271 13.25 10.79 10.85
N ALA A 272 12.40 11.73 11.28
CA ALA A 272 11.60 12.56 10.38
C ALA A 272 12.46 13.26 9.34
N LEU A 273 13.55 13.89 9.76
CA LEU A 273 14.47 14.59 8.87
C LEU A 273 15.15 13.65 7.87
N ILE A 274 15.64 12.50 8.34
CA ILE A 274 16.28 11.50 7.47
C ILE A 274 15.29 11.02 6.42
N LEU A 275 14.08 10.62 6.84
CA LEU A 275 13.04 10.14 5.95
C LEU A 275 12.55 11.20 4.96
N ALA A 276 12.44 12.46 5.38
CA ALA A 276 12.07 13.58 4.50
C ALA A 276 13.12 13.78 3.39
N ASN A 277 14.41 13.76 3.75
CA ASN A 277 15.48 13.83 2.75
C ASN A 277 15.49 12.60 1.84
N THR A 278 15.35 11.39 2.39
CA THR A 278 15.28 10.15 1.60
C THR A 278 14.10 10.17 0.64
N SER A 279 12.94 10.66 1.06
CA SER A 279 11.79 10.87 0.18
C SER A 279 12.16 11.74 -1.02
N CYS A 280 12.82 12.88 -0.79
CA CYS A 280 13.26 13.77 -1.86
C CYS A 280 14.25 13.09 -2.81
N GLU A 281 15.26 12.36 -2.30
CA GLU A 281 16.25 11.65 -3.12
C GLU A 281 15.59 10.56 -3.98
N VAL A 282 14.71 9.75 -3.38
CA VAL A 282 13.95 8.70 -4.08
C VAL A 282 13.06 9.30 -5.16
N MET A 283 12.39 10.43 -4.87
CA MET A 283 11.55 11.13 -5.85
C MET A 283 12.38 11.62 -7.05
N LEU A 284 13.52 12.27 -6.78
CA LEU A 284 14.40 12.81 -7.83
C LEU A 284 14.96 11.70 -8.72
N ASP A 285 15.38 10.58 -8.13
CA ASP A 285 15.92 9.44 -8.88
C ASP A 285 14.82 8.72 -9.67
N ALA A 286 13.63 8.52 -9.10
CA ALA A 286 12.50 7.92 -9.81
C ALA A 286 12.01 8.79 -10.98
N ILE A 287 12.02 10.11 -10.81
CA ILE A 287 11.67 11.06 -11.89
C ILE A 287 12.74 11.05 -12.98
N LEU A 288 14.03 11.07 -12.63
CA LEU A 288 15.08 10.97 -13.64
C LEU A 288 14.95 9.66 -14.43
N ALA A 289 14.73 8.55 -13.74
CA ALA A 289 14.51 7.25 -14.38
C ALA A 289 13.33 7.27 -15.35
N LEU A 290 12.21 7.90 -14.96
CA LEU A 290 11.03 8.05 -15.80
C LEU A 290 11.30 8.86 -17.07
N LEU A 291 12.07 9.95 -16.95
CA LEU A 291 12.46 10.78 -18.10
C LEU A 291 13.38 10.01 -19.06
N LEU A 292 14.38 9.28 -18.52
CA LEU A 292 15.28 8.45 -19.33
C LEU A 292 14.54 7.33 -20.06
N TRP A 293 13.58 6.69 -19.38
CA TRP A 293 12.71 5.69 -19.99
C TRP A 293 11.89 6.29 -21.14
N GLU A 294 11.28 7.45 -20.95
CA GLU A 294 10.50 8.11 -22.02
C GLU A 294 11.39 8.58 -23.19
N GLU A 295 12.65 8.93 -22.91
CA GLU A 295 13.68 9.23 -23.92
C GLU A 295 14.18 7.99 -24.68
N GLY A 296 13.78 6.78 -24.25
CA GLY A 296 14.22 5.52 -24.84
C GLY A 296 15.66 5.14 -24.51
N VAL A 297 16.20 5.65 -23.40
CA VAL A 297 17.56 5.31 -22.94
C VAL A 297 17.58 3.84 -22.48
N ALA A 298 18.55 3.09 -22.99
CA ALA A 298 18.76 1.70 -22.59
C ALA A 298 19.21 1.61 -21.13
N VAL A 299 18.87 0.52 -20.43
CA VAL A 299 19.23 0.34 -19.02
C VAL A 299 20.75 0.40 -18.83
N GLU A 300 21.51 -0.18 -19.76
CA GLU A 300 22.98 -0.18 -19.80
C GLU A 300 23.55 1.24 -19.73
N ASP A 301 22.95 2.16 -20.48
CA ASP A 301 23.39 3.56 -20.57
C ASP A 301 22.90 4.40 -19.38
N ALA A 302 21.80 3.98 -18.75
CA ALA A 302 21.26 4.64 -17.57
C ALA A 302 22.03 4.30 -16.28
N VAL A 303 22.50 3.06 -16.12
CA VAL A 303 23.19 2.58 -14.89
C VAL A 303 24.30 3.53 -14.41
N PRO A 304 25.24 4.01 -15.26
CA PRO A 304 26.31 4.92 -14.82
C PRO A 304 25.82 6.27 -14.28
N LEU A 305 24.58 6.66 -14.56
CA LEU A 305 24.00 7.91 -14.07
C LEU A 305 23.57 7.79 -12.59
N PHE A 306 23.22 6.59 -12.14
CA PHE A 306 22.68 6.30 -10.81
C PHE A 306 23.73 5.87 -9.78
N GLU A 307 25.01 6.18 -10.03
CA GLU A 307 26.09 5.96 -9.05
C GLU A 307 25.74 6.50 -7.66
N GLU A 308 26.02 5.70 -6.62
CA GLU A 308 25.69 6.03 -5.24
C GLU A 308 26.37 7.33 -4.77
N GLY A 309 25.67 8.10 -3.94
CA GLY A 309 26.20 9.34 -3.33
C GLY A 309 26.33 10.53 -4.28
N LYS A 310 25.86 10.44 -5.53
CA LYS A 310 25.99 11.49 -6.56
C LYS A 310 24.69 12.24 -6.90
N VAL A 311 23.74 12.31 -5.98
CA VAL A 311 22.44 12.99 -6.22
C VAL A 311 22.58 14.45 -6.68
N LEU A 312 23.49 15.23 -6.09
CA LEU A 312 23.71 16.63 -6.49
C LEU A 312 24.27 16.75 -7.91
N ARG A 313 25.06 15.77 -8.34
CA ARG A 313 25.57 15.69 -9.71
C ARG A 313 24.42 15.41 -10.66
N ARG A 314 23.57 14.42 -10.36
CA ARG A 314 22.37 14.09 -11.15
C ARG A 314 21.43 15.29 -11.29
N LEU A 315 21.22 16.05 -10.21
CA LEU A 315 20.39 17.26 -10.26
C LEU A 315 20.87 18.25 -11.33
N LYS A 316 22.18 18.54 -11.34
CA LYS A 316 22.76 19.54 -12.25
C LYS A 316 23.00 19.02 -13.67
N GLN A 317 23.42 17.77 -13.82
CA GLN A 317 23.83 17.22 -15.10
C GLN A 317 22.70 16.52 -15.84
N GLU A 318 21.72 15.96 -15.13
CA GLU A 318 20.67 15.15 -15.73
C GLU A 318 19.29 15.79 -15.67
N LEU A 319 18.85 16.21 -14.48
CA LEU A 319 17.50 16.78 -14.30
C LEU A 319 17.41 18.22 -14.84
N GLN A 320 18.37 19.10 -14.51
CA GLN A 320 18.33 20.50 -14.94
C GLN A 320 18.27 20.66 -16.47
N PRO A 321 19.07 19.95 -17.30
CA PRO A 321 18.98 20.09 -18.75
C PRO A 321 17.65 19.63 -19.33
N ARG A 322 16.99 18.64 -18.72
CA ARG A 322 15.71 18.06 -19.18
C ARG A 322 14.51 18.92 -18.75
N LEU A 323 14.47 19.25 -17.47
CA LEU A 323 13.34 19.89 -16.82
C LEU A 323 13.39 21.42 -16.82
N LYS A 324 14.58 22.01 -17.04
CA LYS A 324 14.82 23.47 -17.01
C LYS A 324 14.45 24.09 -15.65
N GLY A 325 14.59 25.41 -15.52
CA GLY A 325 14.30 26.15 -14.28
C GLY A 325 15.51 26.28 -13.33
N GLN A 326 15.23 26.68 -12.09
CA GLN A 326 16.25 27.02 -11.09
C GLN A 326 16.62 25.82 -10.20
N TRP A 327 17.71 25.14 -10.56
CA TRP A 327 18.24 23.96 -9.83
C TRP A 327 19.44 24.28 -8.94
N SER A 328 19.65 25.56 -8.61
CA SER A 328 20.74 25.98 -7.73
C SER A 328 20.58 25.47 -6.30
N THR A 329 21.66 24.99 -5.70
CA THR A 329 21.74 24.65 -4.27
C THR A 329 21.87 25.89 -3.37
N GLU A 330 21.89 27.08 -3.95
CA GLU A 330 22.02 28.36 -3.23
C GLU A 330 20.68 29.08 -3.10
N THR A 331 19.76 28.92 -4.06
CA THR A 331 18.50 29.67 -4.12
C THR A 331 17.33 28.80 -4.55
N GLY A 332 16.10 29.27 -4.32
CA GLY A 332 14.88 28.56 -4.69
C GLY A 332 14.64 27.28 -3.87
N ALA A 333 13.71 26.44 -4.35
CA ALA A 333 13.29 25.22 -3.67
C ALA A 333 14.44 24.21 -3.48
N VAL A 334 15.30 24.05 -4.50
CA VAL A 334 16.48 23.17 -4.43
C VAL A 334 17.47 23.67 -3.38
N GLY A 335 17.73 24.98 -3.31
CA GLY A 335 18.61 25.55 -2.30
C GLY A 335 18.06 25.43 -0.88
N GLU A 336 16.74 25.56 -0.71
CA GLU A 336 16.10 25.39 0.59
C GLU A 336 16.15 23.93 1.06
N TRP A 337 15.77 22.97 0.21
CA TRP A 337 15.95 21.55 0.50
C TRP A 337 17.41 21.20 0.82
N PHE A 338 18.36 21.73 0.03
CA PHE A 338 19.77 21.45 0.23
C PHE A 338 20.27 21.89 1.62
N ARG A 339 19.87 23.08 2.09
CA ARG A 339 20.28 23.59 3.41
C ARG A 339 19.52 22.92 4.55
N SER A 340 18.20 22.83 4.44
CA SER A 340 17.31 22.49 5.54
C SER A 340 17.10 20.98 5.71
N ALA A 341 17.28 20.19 4.65
CA ALA A 341 17.18 18.73 4.71
C ALA A 341 18.53 18.05 4.41
N TYR A 342 19.07 18.18 3.19
CA TYR A 342 20.24 17.40 2.74
C TYR A 342 21.49 17.58 3.61
N ARG A 343 21.92 18.84 3.82
CA ARG A 343 23.09 19.12 4.67
C ARG A 343 22.85 18.78 6.13
N LEU A 344 21.62 18.96 6.61
CA LEU A 344 21.28 18.66 7.99
C LEU A 344 21.26 17.15 8.23
N ARG A 345 20.76 16.35 7.28
CA ARG A 345 20.80 14.88 7.30
C ARG A 345 22.23 14.37 7.40
N HIS A 346 23.16 14.99 6.67
CA HIS A 346 24.59 14.65 6.79
C HIS A 346 25.14 14.89 8.21
N ARG A 347 24.73 15.99 8.88
CA ARG A 347 25.10 16.24 10.29
C ARG A 347 24.46 15.24 11.26
N VAL A 348 23.20 14.87 11.03
CA VAL A 348 22.50 13.89 11.87
C VAL A 348 23.16 12.51 11.74
N VAL A 349 23.29 12.01 10.51
CA VAL A 349 23.79 10.65 10.23
C VAL A 349 25.27 10.49 10.56
N HIS A 350 26.13 11.43 10.16
CA HIS A 350 27.58 11.28 10.32
C HIS A 350 28.14 12.06 11.51
N GLY A 351 27.46 13.11 11.94
CA GLY A 351 27.89 13.94 13.07
C GLY A 351 27.21 13.61 14.40
N GLY A 352 26.21 12.70 14.40
CA GLY A 352 25.43 12.37 15.60
C GLY A 352 24.60 13.55 16.13
N TYR A 353 24.26 14.51 15.26
CA TYR A 353 23.48 15.69 15.65
C TYR A 353 22.02 15.33 15.92
N SER A 354 21.46 15.78 17.04
CA SER A 354 20.03 15.70 17.33
C SER A 354 19.33 16.99 16.89
N PRO A 355 18.52 16.97 15.81
CA PRO A 355 17.84 18.17 15.34
C PRO A 355 16.70 18.55 16.29
N THR A 356 16.39 19.84 16.31
CA THR A 356 15.22 20.37 17.04
C THR A 356 13.92 20.11 16.25
N PRO A 357 12.75 20.15 16.91
CA PRO A 357 11.46 20.06 16.22
C PRO A 357 11.29 21.10 15.11
N ALA A 358 11.78 22.32 15.32
CA ALA A 358 11.71 23.39 14.33
C ALA A 358 12.60 23.11 13.10
N GLU A 359 13.74 22.45 13.28
CA GLU A 359 14.60 22.04 12.16
C GLU A 359 13.99 20.89 11.37
N ALA A 360 13.38 19.90 12.03
CA ALA A 360 12.67 18.81 11.36
C ALA A 360 11.43 19.32 10.60
N ALA A 361 10.63 20.20 11.21
CA ALA A 361 9.51 20.87 10.54
C ALA A 361 9.98 21.63 9.29
N ARG A 362 11.07 22.39 9.38
CA ARG A 362 11.64 23.10 8.23
C ARG A 362 12.16 22.13 7.16
N ALA A 363 12.74 21.00 7.54
CA ALA A 363 13.19 19.98 6.59
C ALA A 363 12.00 19.38 5.81
N LEU A 364 10.88 19.13 6.49
CA LEU A 364 9.61 18.74 5.86
C LEU A 364 9.14 19.86 4.92
N GLU A 365 8.94 21.09 5.39
CA GLU A 365 8.51 22.21 4.52
C GLU A 365 9.39 22.37 3.27
N ALA A 366 10.71 22.26 3.41
CA ALA A 366 11.66 22.34 2.30
C ALA A 366 11.51 21.17 1.32
N GLY A 367 11.28 19.95 1.82
CA GLY A 367 10.99 18.77 0.99
C GLY A 367 9.69 18.90 0.19
N LEU A 368 8.63 19.42 0.82
CA LEU A 368 7.36 19.70 0.13
C LEU A 368 7.54 20.78 -0.95
N GLY A 369 8.29 21.83 -0.62
CA GLY A 369 8.65 22.88 -1.58
C GLY A 369 9.42 22.33 -2.79
N LEU A 370 10.34 21.39 -2.58
CA LEU A 370 11.05 20.71 -3.65
C LEU A 370 10.10 19.85 -4.50
N GLN A 371 9.21 19.07 -3.87
CA GLN A 371 8.21 18.27 -4.57
C GLN A 371 7.35 19.16 -5.49
N HIS A 372 6.80 20.25 -4.99
CA HIS A 372 6.02 21.19 -5.80
C HIS A 372 6.84 21.73 -6.97
N PHE A 373 8.07 22.18 -6.73
CA PHE A 373 8.96 22.66 -7.78
C PHE A 373 9.17 21.64 -8.89
N VAL A 374 9.48 20.38 -8.53
CA VAL A 374 9.74 19.32 -9.51
C VAL A 374 8.48 18.99 -10.32
N MET A 375 7.32 18.86 -9.67
CA MET A 375 6.05 18.60 -10.35
C MET A 375 5.68 19.76 -11.30
N ASP A 376 5.94 21.00 -10.90
CA ASP A 376 5.75 22.17 -11.76
C ASP A 376 6.69 22.14 -12.97
N ARG A 377 7.95 21.73 -12.79
CA ARG A 377 8.87 21.58 -13.93
C ARG A 377 8.41 20.50 -14.91
N ILE A 378 7.94 19.35 -14.41
CA ILE A 378 7.39 18.29 -15.28
C ILE A 378 6.18 18.82 -16.05
N ALA A 379 5.26 19.52 -15.37
CA ALA A 379 4.09 20.11 -16.00
C ALA A 379 4.46 21.15 -17.09
N GLU A 380 5.48 21.99 -16.84
CA GLU A 380 6.01 22.92 -17.84
C GLU A 380 6.61 22.20 -19.05
N ARG A 381 7.14 20.99 -18.88
CA ARG A 381 7.75 20.17 -19.93
C ARG A 381 6.82 19.08 -20.50
N ARG A 382 5.52 19.12 -20.19
CA ARG A 382 4.51 18.13 -20.61
C ARG A 382 4.41 17.86 -22.12
N THR A 383 4.85 18.79 -22.98
CA THR A 383 4.86 18.61 -24.44
C THR A 383 6.17 18.01 -24.96
N THR A 384 7.14 17.80 -24.07
CA THR A 384 8.36 17.02 -24.33
C THR A 384 8.26 15.65 -23.67
N TYR A 385 7.78 15.60 -22.43
CA TYR A 385 7.60 14.38 -21.65
C TYR A 385 6.12 14.17 -21.34
N PHE A 386 5.38 13.64 -22.31
CA PHE A 386 3.94 13.45 -22.21
C PHE A 386 3.61 12.37 -21.18
N ARG A 387 4.31 11.23 -21.25
CA ARG A 387 4.07 10.08 -20.37
C ARG A 387 4.44 10.41 -18.94
N ALA A 388 5.62 11.02 -18.74
CA ALA A 388 6.05 11.45 -17.43
C ALA A 388 5.06 12.46 -16.81
N ALA A 389 4.58 13.44 -17.57
CA ALA A 389 3.59 14.40 -17.07
C ALA A 389 2.27 13.74 -16.69
N LEU A 390 1.75 12.81 -17.51
CA LEU A 390 0.50 12.09 -17.21
C LEU A 390 0.64 11.11 -16.04
N MET A 391 1.80 10.46 -15.88
CA MET A 391 2.05 9.51 -14.79
C MET A 391 2.31 10.16 -13.44
N THR A 392 2.76 11.42 -13.41
CA THR A 392 3.15 12.11 -12.15
C THR A 392 2.20 13.25 -11.76
N VAL A 393 1.87 14.14 -12.70
CA VAL A 393 1.03 15.32 -12.45
C VAL A 393 -0.44 15.02 -12.74
N ALA A 394 -0.70 14.11 -13.69
CA ALA A 394 -2.02 13.72 -14.17
C ALA A 394 -2.85 14.88 -14.74
N GLU A 395 -4.03 14.58 -15.27
CA GLU A 395 -4.96 15.59 -15.80
C GLU A 395 -5.35 16.61 -14.75
N GLU A 396 -5.66 16.17 -13.53
CA GLU A 396 -6.09 17.05 -12.45
C GLU A 396 -5.00 18.07 -12.09
N GLY A 397 -3.75 17.63 -11.94
CA GLY A 397 -2.63 18.51 -11.62
C GLY A 397 -2.26 19.45 -12.77
N LEU A 398 -2.46 19.05 -14.02
CA LEU A 398 -2.28 19.90 -15.20
C LEU A 398 -3.41 20.93 -15.32
N THR A 399 -4.65 20.53 -15.02
CA THR A 399 -5.82 21.42 -15.02
C THR A 399 -5.69 22.50 -13.96
N ARG A 400 -5.29 22.14 -12.73
CA ARG A 400 -5.01 23.11 -11.65
C ARG A 400 -3.92 24.14 -11.98
N ARG A 401 -3.09 23.86 -12.98
CA ARG A 401 -2.01 24.74 -13.46
C ARG A 401 -2.37 25.48 -14.75
N ASP A 402 -3.60 25.33 -15.25
CA ASP A 402 -4.03 25.83 -16.56
C ASP A 402 -3.18 25.29 -17.74
N LEU A 403 -2.63 24.08 -17.59
CA LEU A 403 -1.75 23.44 -18.56
C LEU A 403 -2.41 22.27 -19.31
N TRP A 404 -3.64 21.89 -18.95
CA TRP A 404 -4.40 20.84 -19.63
C TRP A 404 -5.05 21.33 -20.93
N SER A 405 -4.24 21.42 -22.00
CA SER A 405 -4.70 21.93 -23.29
C SER A 405 -3.81 21.50 -24.46
N GLY A 406 -4.32 21.66 -25.68
CA GLY A 406 -3.53 21.51 -26.90
C GLY A 406 -2.93 20.11 -27.09
N GLN A 407 -1.60 20.03 -27.21
CA GLN A 407 -0.90 18.79 -27.53
C GLN A 407 -1.02 17.72 -26.44
N ILE A 408 -0.93 18.09 -25.15
CA ILE A 408 -0.97 17.09 -24.06
C ILE A 408 -2.36 16.45 -23.95
N LYS A 409 -3.42 17.25 -24.13
CA LYS A 409 -4.79 16.77 -24.12
C LYS A 409 -5.05 15.83 -25.30
N ARG A 410 -4.64 16.23 -26.51
CA ARG A 410 -4.73 15.38 -27.70
C ARG A 410 -3.97 14.07 -27.54
N PHE A 411 -2.75 14.14 -27.00
CA PHE A 411 -1.96 12.94 -26.74
C PHE A 411 -2.68 11.99 -25.77
N ALA A 412 -3.25 12.52 -24.68
CA ALA A 412 -3.99 11.71 -23.70
C ALA A 412 -5.28 11.09 -24.25
N GLU A 413 -6.00 11.79 -25.14
CA GLU A 413 -7.28 11.33 -25.68
C GLU A 413 -7.13 10.42 -26.91
N GLU A 414 -6.14 10.68 -27.77
CA GLU A 414 -6.02 10.02 -29.08
C GLU A 414 -4.86 9.01 -29.15
N VAL A 415 -3.75 9.28 -28.46
CA VAL A 415 -2.52 8.47 -28.59
C VAL A 415 -2.37 7.51 -27.42
N ALA A 416 -2.46 8.02 -26.19
CA ALA A 416 -2.29 7.26 -24.96
C ALA A 416 -3.14 5.97 -24.89
N PRO A 417 -4.42 5.96 -25.29
CA PRO A 417 -5.24 4.74 -25.22
C PRO A 417 -4.80 3.65 -26.20
N THR A 418 -3.98 3.99 -27.19
CA THR A 418 -3.46 3.05 -28.20
C THR A 418 -2.08 2.49 -27.84
N GLU A 419 -1.41 3.09 -26.85
CA GLU A 419 -0.10 2.65 -26.42
C GLU A 419 -0.19 1.54 -25.37
N PRO A 420 0.85 0.69 -25.24
CA PRO A 420 0.93 -0.28 -24.14
C PRO A 420 0.89 0.43 -22.77
N ASN A 421 0.56 -0.32 -21.71
CA ASN A 421 0.55 0.22 -20.37
C ASN A 421 1.94 0.74 -19.96
N TRP A 422 2.07 2.07 -19.90
CA TRP A 422 3.32 2.75 -19.55
C TRP A 422 3.81 2.43 -18.16
N ARG A 423 2.91 2.23 -17.21
CA ARG A 423 3.26 1.93 -15.82
C ARG A 423 3.95 0.59 -15.73
N ASP A 424 3.44 -0.42 -16.41
CA ASP A 424 4.03 -1.76 -16.42
C ASP A 424 5.38 -1.74 -17.15
N SER A 425 5.44 -1.07 -18.31
CA SER A 425 6.68 -0.93 -19.09
C SER A 425 7.78 -0.18 -18.32
N PHE A 426 7.44 0.96 -17.71
CA PHE A 426 8.38 1.72 -16.88
C PHE A 426 8.80 0.93 -15.64
N THR A 427 7.86 0.26 -14.96
CA THR A 427 8.18 -0.54 -13.77
C THR A 427 9.12 -1.69 -14.11
N ALA A 428 8.92 -2.38 -15.23
CA ALA A 428 9.83 -3.43 -15.69
C ALA A 428 11.23 -2.87 -15.97
N TRP A 429 11.32 -1.76 -16.71
CA TRP A 429 12.59 -1.08 -17.00
C TRP A 429 13.30 -0.62 -15.73
N TYR A 430 12.56 -0.05 -14.77
CA TYR A 430 13.10 0.43 -13.50
C TYR A 430 13.62 -0.72 -12.62
N ARG A 431 12.90 -1.85 -12.58
CA ARG A 431 13.36 -3.05 -11.87
C ARG A 431 14.67 -3.58 -12.44
N GLU A 432 14.80 -3.60 -13.76
CA GLU A 432 16.05 -3.98 -14.41
C GLU A 432 17.19 -3.01 -14.06
N LEU A 433 16.93 -1.70 -14.10
CA LEU A 433 17.89 -0.68 -13.68
C LEU A 433 18.36 -0.91 -12.24
N VAL A 434 17.43 -1.03 -11.29
CA VAL A 434 17.77 -1.26 -9.87
C VAL A 434 18.49 -2.60 -9.68
N GLY A 435 18.07 -3.65 -10.39
CA GLY A 435 18.71 -4.96 -10.34
C GLY A 435 20.19 -4.93 -10.78
N ARG A 436 20.56 -4.03 -11.69
CA ARG A 436 21.96 -3.84 -12.13
C ARG A 436 22.77 -2.89 -11.22
N LEU A 437 22.10 -2.12 -10.37
CA LEU A 437 22.76 -1.28 -9.36
C LEU A 437 23.07 -2.08 -8.08
N ALA A 438 22.41 -3.21 -7.87
CA ALA A 438 22.72 -4.12 -6.77
C ALA A 438 24.13 -4.74 -6.96
N PRO A 439 24.94 -4.81 -5.89
CA PRO A 439 26.33 -5.28 -5.95
C PRO A 439 26.50 -6.75 -6.31
#